data_AF-A0A968WGZ7-F1
#
_entry.id   AF-A0A968WGZ7-F1
#
_cell.length_a   1.000
_cell.length_b   1.000
_cell.length_c   1.000
_cell.angle_alpha   90.00
_cell.angle_beta   90.00
_cell.angle_gamma   90.00
#
_symmetry.space_group_name_H-M   'P 1'
#
loop_
_entity.id
_entity.type
_entity.pdbx_description
1 polymer ?
#
loop_
_entity_poly.entity_id
_entity_poly.type
_entity_poly.pdbx_seq_one_letter_code
_entity_poly.pdbx_strand_id
1 'polypeptide(L)'
;MNKLQWFERQFQFGVPAGMLPFYLIRLEGTIVRLENMVHGIQDQALSHRLDGKWSVKENIGHLAEVDEIALRRIDEMIGGISPMSPAVFEPRGDYNRQPVTDVIQYLRNNRVKNMARYETHRRPRTAESIAPPASESDDDTGRPRLLRRRTRRPPPRAHTRNHTNPYKTMKTVAIVAFDKFTDIDVFLAWDLFNRVRLREKNWTVKIVGTQPRHTSISGLALDMHDSIEICNTADVVFFGSGSGTRQLIKDDAYLKRFSLDPQKQIITSMCSGALLLAALGILDGLTATTYPTVVPELKAYGIDVVEQPLVIHGNVATAAGCLAAIDLVAWIVEKLLGKEISDDVVASVQPVGKGLECIY
;
A
#
# COMPACT_ATOMS: atom_id res chain seq x y z
N MET A 1 1.96 26.52 -1.60
CA MET A 1 2.85 25.45 -1.09
C MET A 1 4.11 25.44 -1.93
N ASN A 2 5.29 25.65 -1.33
CA ASN A 2 6.55 25.37 -2.01
C ASN A 2 6.74 23.84 -2.04
N LYS A 3 6.64 23.23 -3.23
CA LYS A 3 7.08 21.85 -3.44
C LYS A 3 8.59 21.81 -3.22
N LEU A 4 9.08 20.82 -2.47
CA LEU A 4 10.52 20.53 -2.38
C LEU A 4 11.08 20.41 -3.80
N GLN A 5 12.16 21.16 -4.08
CA GLN A 5 12.79 21.12 -5.40
C GLN A 5 13.32 19.71 -5.65
N TRP A 6 13.23 19.24 -6.90
CA TRP A 6 13.60 17.87 -7.24
C TRP A 6 15.02 17.50 -6.80
N PHE A 7 15.97 18.43 -6.95
CA PHE A 7 17.37 18.26 -6.59
C PHE A 7 17.65 18.28 -5.08
N GLU A 8 16.70 18.75 -4.28
CA GLU A 8 16.77 18.75 -2.81
C GLU A 8 16.19 17.46 -2.22
N ARG A 9 15.62 16.58 -3.07
CA ARG A 9 15.08 15.31 -2.62
C ARG A 9 16.21 14.35 -2.30
N GLN A 10 16.21 13.86 -1.07
CA GLN A 10 17.08 12.77 -0.66
C GLN A 10 16.39 11.43 -0.94
N PHE A 11 17.08 10.55 -1.67
CA PHE A 11 16.60 9.21 -1.94
C PHE A 11 17.39 8.23 -1.08
N GLN A 12 16.70 7.44 -0.27
CA GLN A 12 17.31 6.30 0.40
C GLN A 12 17.37 5.14 -0.59
N PHE A 13 18.58 4.72 -0.94
CA PHE A 13 18.81 3.52 -1.74
C PHE A 13 18.82 2.30 -0.82
N GLY A 14 18.20 1.19 -1.25
CA GLY A 14 18.02 0.00 -0.41
C GLY A 14 16.55 -0.30 -0.03
N VAL A 15 15.59 0.26 -0.77
CA VAL A 15 14.17 -0.09 -0.61
C VAL A 15 13.96 -1.61 -0.73
N PRO A 16 13.04 -2.21 0.06
CA PRO A 16 12.81 -3.65 0.02
C PRO A 16 12.46 -4.14 -1.38
N ALA A 17 12.94 -5.34 -1.76
CA ALA A 17 12.62 -5.94 -3.06
C ALA A 17 11.09 -6.06 -3.29
N GLY A 18 10.30 -6.16 -2.21
CA GLY A 18 8.85 -6.16 -2.24
C GLY A 18 8.20 -4.85 -2.75
N MET A 19 8.94 -3.75 -2.83
CA MET A 19 8.46 -2.48 -3.36
C MET A 19 8.44 -2.41 -4.90
N LEU A 20 9.18 -3.30 -5.57
CA LEU A 20 9.32 -3.29 -7.03
C LEU A 20 7.96 -3.29 -7.77
N PRO A 21 6.95 -4.11 -7.40
CA PRO A 21 5.65 -4.08 -8.08
C PRO A 21 4.95 -2.72 -8.02
N PHE A 22 5.04 -2.00 -6.89
CA PHE A 22 4.44 -0.68 -6.74
C PHE A 22 5.13 0.37 -7.63
N TYR A 23 6.46 0.29 -7.76
CA TYR A 23 7.20 1.13 -8.69
C TYR A 23 6.85 0.82 -10.14
N LEU A 24 6.74 -0.46 -10.50
CA LEU A 24 6.36 -0.88 -11.84
C LEU A 24 4.96 -0.38 -12.23
N ILE A 25 3.97 -0.46 -11.33
CA ILE A 25 2.63 0.09 -11.58
C ILE A 25 2.69 1.62 -11.80
N ARG A 26 3.46 2.34 -10.98
CA ARG A 26 3.62 3.80 -11.17
C ARG A 26 4.30 4.12 -12.51
N LEU A 27 5.31 3.34 -12.88
CA LEU A 27 6.07 3.49 -14.10
C LEU A 27 5.19 3.21 -15.33
N GLU A 28 4.41 2.12 -15.30
CA GLU A 28 3.42 1.75 -16.32
C GLU A 28 2.37 2.85 -16.54
N GLY A 29 1.78 3.37 -15.45
CA GLY A 29 0.75 4.40 -15.54
C GLY A 29 1.24 5.78 -16.02
N THR A 30 2.53 5.97 -16.25
CA THR A 30 3.08 7.27 -16.67
C THR A 30 2.58 7.70 -18.03
N ILE A 31 2.46 6.76 -18.98
CA ILE A 31 2.07 7.07 -20.36
C ILE A 31 0.64 7.59 -20.39
N VAL A 32 -0.29 6.90 -19.71
CA VAL A 32 -1.71 7.30 -19.65
C VAL A 32 -1.88 8.68 -19.02
N ARG A 33 -1.12 8.99 -17.95
CA ARG A 33 -1.14 10.33 -17.35
C ARG A 33 -0.65 11.40 -18.31
N LEU A 34 0.44 11.14 -19.05
CA LEU A 34 0.97 12.08 -20.04
C LEU A 34 -0.02 12.31 -21.19
N GLU A 35 -0.59 11.23 -21.73
CA GLU A 35 -1.63 11.31 -22.77
C GLU A 35 -2.80 12.19 -22.33
N ASN A 36 -3.29 11.98 -21.10
CA ASN A 36 -4.36 12.81 -20.55
C ASN A 36 -3.93 14.27 -20.33
N MET A 37 -2.69 14.52 -19.91
CA MET A 37 -2.18 15.88 -19.68
C MET A 37 -1.99 16.68 -20.97
N VAL A 38 -1.67 16.03 -22.10
CA VAL A 38 -1.49 16.71 -23.39
C VAL A 38 -2.76 16.69 -24.25
N HIS A 39 -3.79 15.97 -23.84
CA HIS A 39 -5.02 15.81 -24.60
C HIS A 39 -5.67 17.16 -24.90
N GLY A 40 -5.99 17.40 -26.18
CA GLY A 40 -6.63 18.63 -26.64
C GLY A 40 -5.72 19.86 -26.68
N ILE A 41 -4.44 19.75 -26.32
CA ILE A 41 -3.48 20.87 -26.41
C ILE A 41 -2.84 20.90 -27.80
N GLN A 42 -2.77 22.09 -28.39
CA GLN A 42 -2.13 22.30 -29.68
C GLN A 42 -0.63 21.97 -29.62
N ASP A 43 -0.17 21.26 -30.65
CA ASP A 43 1.19 20.73 -30.73
C ASP A 43 2.27 21.83 -30.63
N GLN A 44 1.99 23.01 -31.19
CA GLN A 44 2.86 24.20 -31.10
C GLN A 44 3.00 24.72 -29.66
N ALA A 45 1.93 24.67 -28.86
CA ALA A 45 1.99 25.08 -27.45
C ALA A 45 2.85 24.11 -26.63
N LEU A 46 2.81 22.82 -26.96
CA LEU A 46 3.62 21.78 -26.30
C LEU A 46 5.11 21.88 -26.65
N SER A 47 5.45 22.50 -27.79
CA SER A 47 6.82 22.79 -28.22
C SER A 47 7.41 24.06 -27.58
N HIS A 48 6.62 24.87 -26.87
CA HIS A 48 7.10 26.15 -26.33
C HIS A 48 7.94 25.95 -25.04
N ARG A 49 9.09 26.63 -24.96
CA ARG A 49 9.95 26.68 -23.77
C ARG A 49 9.60 27.91 -22.92
N LEU A 50 9.34 27.72 -21.64
CA LEU A 50 9.05 28.81 -20.68
C LEU A 50 10.27 29.02 -19.76
N ASP A 51 10.73 30.26 -19.65
CA ASP A 51 11.81 30.67 -18.74
C ASP A 51 13.09 29.82 -18.86
N GLY A 52 13.47 29.47 -20.09
CA GLY A 52 14.64 28.63 -20.37
C GLY A 52 14.51 27.16 -19.95
N LYS A 53 13.33 26.73 -19.47
CA LYS A 53 13.04 25.33 -19.14
C LYS A 53 12.66 24.55 -20.39
N TRP A 54 12.81 23.22 -20.32
CA TRP A 54 12.39 22.31 -21.37
C TRP A 54 10.88 22.43 -21.64
N SER A 55 10.51 22.32 -22.92
CA SER A 55 9.12 22.24 -23.36
C SER A 55 8.46 20.94 -22.88
N VAL A 56 7.15 20.83 -23.02
CA VAL A 56 6.44 19.59 -22.66
C VAL A 56 6.96 18.41 -23.48
N LYS A 57 7.14 18.60 -24.80
CA LYS A 57 7.67 17.54 -25.67
C LYS A 57 9.09 17.13 -25.33
N GLU A 58 9.94 18.09 -24.98
CA GLU A 58 11.30 17.81 -24.53
C GLU A 58 11.29 17.00 -23.23
N ASN A 59 10.46 17.36 -22.25
CA ASN A 59 10.32 16.57 -21.02
C ASN A 59 9.87 15.13 -21.31
N ILE A 60 8.91 14.92 -22.23
CA ILE A 60 8.44 13.57 -22.62
C ILE A 60 9.56 12.79 -23.33
N GLY A 61 10.24 13.41 -24.29
CA GLY A 61 11.33 12.79 -25.05
C GLY A 61 12.55 12.47 -24.19
N HIS A 62 12.94 13.39 -23.31
CA HIS A 62 14.02 13.17 -22.34
C HIS A 62 13.71 12.01 -21.40
N LEU A 63 12.44 11.86 -20.97
CA LEU A 63 12.04 10.70 -20.17
C LEU A 63 12.20 9.39 -20.95
N ALA A 64 11.95 9.40 -22.26
CA ALA A 64 12.17 8.24 -23.12
C ALA A 64 13.66 7.89 -23.29
N GLU A 65 14.54 8.90 -23.33
CA GLU A 65 16.00 8.69 -23.35
C GLU A 65 16.53 8.15 -22.01
N VAL A 66 15.99 8.64 -20.88
CA VAL A 66 16.29 8.09 -19.55
C VAL A 66 15.90 6.61 -19.48
N ASP A 67 14.78 6.24 -20.08
CA ASP A 67 14.38 4.83 -20.20
C ASP A 67 15.41 4.00 -20.98
N GLU A 68 16.07 4.54 -22.01
CA GLU A 68 17.14 3.82 -22.74
C GLU A 68 18.38 3.58 -21.87
N ILE A 69 18.77 4.60 -21.09
CA ILE A 69 19.90 4.52 -20.16
C ILE A 69 19.60 3.45 -19.10
N ALA A 70 18.39 3.48 -18.54
CA ALA A 70 17.94 2.48 -17.58
C ALA A 70 17.97 1.07 -18.18
N LEU A 71 17.42 0.90 -19.40
CA LEU A 71 17.36 -0.40 -20.08
C LEU A 71 18.76 -0.98 -20.28
N ARG A 72 19.69 -0.18 -20.80
CA ARG A 72 21.08 -0.59 -21.03
C ARG A 72 21.74 -1.06 -19.73
N ARG A 73 21.57 -0.30 -18.65
CA ARG A 73 22.17 -0.65 -17.36
C ARG A 73 21.54 -1.89 -16.74
N ILE A 74 20.24 -2.09 -16.89
CA ILE A 74 19.58 -3.33 -16.47
C ILE A 74 20.17 -4.53 -17.22
N ASP A 75 20.31 -4.42 -18.54
CA ASP A 75 20.89 -5.49 -19.36
C ASP A 75 22.36 -5.75 -18.99
N GLU A 76 23.15 -4.72 -18.69
CA GLU A 76 24.53 -4.87 -18.19
C GLU A 76 24.60 -5.54 -16.81
N MET A 77 23.71 -5.17 -15.88
CA MET A 77 23.62 -5.80 -14.56
C MET A 77 23.26 -7.28 -14.67
N ILE A 78 22.27 -7.62 -15.51
CA ILE A 78 21.86 -9.00 -15.77
C ILE A 78 23.00 -9.79 -16.44
N GLY A 79 23.71 -9.15 -17.38
CA GLY A 79 24.85 -9.74 -18.09
C GLY A 79 26.14 -9.83 -17.28
N GLY A 80 26.18 -9.26 -16.07
CA GLY A 80 27.39 -9.23 -15.25
C GLY A 80 28.53 -8.38 -15.82
N ILE A 81 28.21 -7.35 -16.62
CA ILE A 81 29.20 -6.49 -17.26
C ILE A 81 29.80 -5.54 -16.22
N SER A 82 31.15 -5.51 -16.15
CA SER A 82 31.90 -4.59 -15.28
C SER A 82 33.17 -4.08 -16.00
N PRO A 83 33.40 -2.75 -16.06
CA PRO A 83 32.52 -1.69 -15.55
C PRO A 83 31.27 -1.50 -16.41
N MET A 84 30.15 -1.13 -15.76
CA MET A 84 28.92 -0.74 -16.47
C MET A 84 29.10 0.59 -17.20
N SER A 85 28.25 0.83 -18.19
CA SER A 85 28.21 2.13 -18.86
C SER A 85 27.77 3.25 -17.90
N PRO A 86 28.26 4.49 -18.09
CA PRO A 86 27.85 5.62 -17.26
C PRO A 86 26.34 5.90 -17.41
N ALA A 87 25.66 6.16 -16.29
CA ALA A 87 24.29 6.70 -16.32
C ALA A 87 24.30 8.22 -16.48
N VAL A 88 24.93 8.69 -17.56
CA VAL A 88 24.95 10.11 -17.90
C VAL A 88 23.78 10.39 -18.83
N PHE A 89 22.95 11.35 -18.45
CA PHE A 89 21.85 11.83 -19.28
C PHE A 89 22.30 13.07 -20.05
N GLU A 90 22.44 12.90 -21.37
CA GLU A 90 22.70 13.98 -22.33
C GLU A 90 21.55 13.98 -23.35
N PRO A 91 20.72 15.05 -23.40
CA PRO A 91 19.63 15.16 -24.36
C PRO A 91 20.14 15.09 -25.80
N ARG A 92 19.56 14.19 -26.62
CA ARG A 92 19.98 14.00 -28.02
C ARG A 92 18.93 14.41 -29.05
N GLY A 93 17.64 14.40 -28.70
CA GLY A 93 16.55 14.66 -29.64
C GLY A 93 16.04 16.10 -29.66
N ASP A 94 15.77 16.63 -30.87
CA ASP A 94 14.90 17.81 -31.03
C ASP A 94 13.44 17.36 -31.11
N TYR A 95 12.81 17.20 -29.94
CA TYR A 95 11.43 16.73 -29.81
C TYR A 95 10.39 17.76 -30.22
N ASN A 96 10.75 19.05 -30.29
CA ASN A 96 9.81 20.11 -30.65
C ASN A 96 9.40 20.08 -32.13
N ARG A 97 10.21 19.43 -32.98
CA ARG A 97 9.92 19.22 -34.41
C ARG A 97 9.00 18.04 -34.69
N GLN A 98 8.75 17.19 -33.70
CA GLN A 98 7.95 15.99 -33.84
C GLN A 98 6.54 16.21 -33.31
N PRO A 99 5.50 15.60 -33.90
CA PRO A 99 4.18 15.53 -33.29
C PRO A 99 4.26 14.95 -31.88
N VAL A 100 3.51 15.49 -30.91
CA VAL A 100 3.52 14.96 -29.53
C VAL A 100 3.14 13.48 -29.46
N THR A 101 2.31 13.00 -30.39
CA THR A 101 1.95 11.58 -30.52
C THR A 101 3.17 10.70 -30.76
N ASP A 102 4.12 11.15 -31.57
CA ASP A 102 5.32 10.38 -31.93
C ASP A 102 6.31 10.37 -30.75
N VAL A 103 6.42 11.51 -30.05
CA VAL A 103 7.24 11.61 -28.84
C VAL A 103 6.69 10.73 -27.72
N ILE A 104 5.36 10.68 -27.54
CA ILE A 104 4.69 9.77 -26.61
C ILE A 104 4.87 8.31 -27.04
N GLN A 105 4.76 8.01 -28.34
CA GLN A 105 4.95 6.67 -28.85
C GLN A 105 6.39 6.18 -28.64
N TYR A 106 7.38 7.06 -28.81
CA TYR A 106 8.77 6.77 -28.50
C TYR A 106 8.97 6.43 -27.01
N LEU A 107 8.41 7.24 -26.10
CA LEU A 107 8.38 6.92 -24.67
C LEU A 107 7.70 5.58 -24.40
N ARG A 108 6.53 5.33 -24.99
CA ARG A 108 5.77 4.09 -24.83
C ARG A 108 6.60 2.87 -25.24
N ASN A 109 7.27 2.94 -26.38
CA ASN A 109 8.10 1.84 -26.90
C ASN A 109 9.26 1.52 -25.93
N ASN A 110 9.95 2.54 -25.43
CA ASN A 110 11.07 2.35 -24.50
C ASN A 110 10.58 1.86 -23.13
N ARG A 111 9.46 2.40 -22.64
CA ARG A 111 8.82 2.01 -21.38
C ARG A 111 8.40 0.55 -21.38
N VAL A 112 7.76 0.06 -22.46
CA VAL A 112 7.34 -1.34 -22.59
C VAL A 112 8.55 -2.28 -22.53
N LYS A 113 9.66 -1.93 -23.21
CA LYS A 113 10.91 -2.72 -23.14
C LYS A 113 11.48 -2.77 -21.73
N ASN A 114 11.52 -1.64 -21.04
CA ASN A 114 11.96 -1.57 -19.64
C ASN A 114 11.11 -2.44 -18.73
N MET A 115 9.79 -2.29 -18.80
CA MET A 115 8.85 -3.07 -17.99
C MET A 115 9.03 -4.59 -18.21
N ALA A 116 9.19 -5.01 -19.46
CA ALA A 116 9.43 -6.42 -19.78
C ALA A 116 10.73 -6.95 -19.13
N ARG A 117 11.80 -6.15 -19.06
CA ARG A 117 13.04 -6.56 -18.38
C ARG A 117 12.85 -6.73 -16.88
N TYR A 118 12.16 -5.80 -16.23
CA TYR A 118 11.87 -5.89 -14.81
C TYR A 118 11.00 -7.10 -14.46
N GLU A 119 9.97 -7.39 -15.27
CA GLU A 119 9.10 -8.55 -15.05
C GLU A 119 9.85 -9.88 -15.29
N THR A 120 10.70 -9.95 -16.31
CA THR A 120 11.46 -11.18 -16.63
C THR A 120 12.48 -11.55 -15.55
N HIS A 121 13.03 -10.56 -14.85
CA HIS A 121 14.06 -10.75 -13.80
C HIS A 121 13.52 -10.55 -12.38
N ARG A 122 12.20 -10.47 -12.25
CA ARG A 122 11.53 -10.54 -10.97
C ARG A 122 11.83 -11.91 -10.36
N ARG A 123 12.58 -11.97 -9.27
CA ARG A 123 12.75 -13.24 -8.53
C ARG A 123 11.35 -13.77 -8.20
N PRO A 124 11.05 -15.07 -8.46
CA PRO A 124 9.85 -15.66 -7.90
C PRO A 124 9.89 -15.47 -6.39
N ARG A 125 8.75 -15.13 -5.79
CA ARG A 125 8.62 -14.98 -4.33
C ARG A 125 9.07 -16.28 -3.66
N THR A 126 10.32 -16.34 -3.19
CA THR A 126 10.75 -17.36 -2.23
C THR A 126 10.60 -16.79 -0.83
N ALA A 127 10.15 -17.64 0.10
CA ALA A 127 9.76 -17.31 1.46
C ALA A 127 10.85 -16.59 2.30
N GLU A 128 12.09 -16.57 1.82
CA GLU A 128 13.24 -16.01 2.55
C GLU A 128 13.41 -14.48 2.40
N SER A 129 12.72 -13.81 1.45
CA SER A 129 12.90 -12.36 1.22
C SER A 129 12.07 -11.42 2.11
N ILE A 130 11.42 -11.96 3.16
CA ILE A 130 10.50 -11.20 4.05
C ILE A 130 11.16 -10.86 5.41
N ALA A 131 12.36 -11.34 5.71
CA ALA A 131 13.02 -10.97 6.96
C ALA A 131 13.56 -9.52 6.90
N PRO A 132 13.28 -8.65 7.90
CA PRO A 132 14.07 -7.44 8.10
C PRO A 132 15.53 -7.81 8.39
N PRO A 133 16.52 -6.92 8.16
CA PRO A 133 17.93 -7.26 8.35
C PRO A 133 18.15 -7.71 9.80
N ALA A 134 18.60 -8.96 9.96
CA ALA A 134 19.13 -9.43 11.22
C ALA A 134 20.38 -8.61 11.53
N SER A 135 20.47 -8.09 12.75
CA SER A 135 21.73 -7.63 13.31
C SER A 135 22.67 -8.82 13.41
N GLU A 136 23.66 -8.92 12.52
CA GLU A 136 24.71 -9.93 12.62
C GLU A 136 25.79 -9.44 13.59
N SER A 137 25.77 -10.02 14.79
CA SER A 137 26.95 -10.31 15.58
C SER A 137 27.59 -11.60 15.06
N ASP A 138 28.92 -11.64 15.05
CA ASP A 138 29.79 -12.78 14.78
C ASP A 138 29.31 -14.07 15.49
N ASP A 139 29.28 -15.22 14.82
CA ASP A 139 30.40 -16.17 14.86
C ASP A 139 30.17 -17.46 14.05
N ASP A 140 31.31 -18.07 13.75
CA ASP A 140 31.71 -19.19 12.89
C ASP A 140 31.03 -20.58 13.09
N THR A 141 30.84 -21.33 11.99
CA THR A 141 31.46 -22.66 11.70
C THR A 141 30.67 -23.56 10.72
N GLY A 142 31.30 -23.85 9.56
CA GLY A 142 31.56 -25.25 9.19
C GLY A 142 30.65 -26.06 8.24
N ARG A 143 30.81 -25.83 6.92
CA ARG A 143 30.95 -26.85 5.83
C ARG A 143 29.75 -27.67 5.27
N PRO A 144 29.87 -28.21 4.02
CA PRO A 144 28.78 -28.25 3.03
C PRO A 144 28.30 -29.67 2.66
N ARG A 145 27.09 -29.78 2.08
CA ARG A 145 26.69 -30.94 1.27
C ARG A 145 25.79 -30.59 0.07
N LEU A 146 26.37 -30.75 -1.12
CA LEU A 146 25.66 -31.04 -2.37
C LEU A 146 24.86 -32.34 -2.24
N LEU A 147 23.63 -32.43 -2.79
CA LEU A 147 23.25 -33.51 -3.73
C LEU A 147 21.85 -33.33 -4.34
N ARG A 148 21.86 -33.27 -5.68
CA ARG A 148 20.94 -33.89 -6.67
C ARG A 148 19.42 -33.68 -6.60
N ARG A 149 18.95 -33.02 -7.67
CA ARG A 149 17.65 -33.20 -8.34
C ARG A 149 17.19 -34.66 -8.37
N ARG A 150 15.97 -34.91 -7.90
CA ARG A 150 15.10 -36.01 -8.36
C ARG A 150 13.68 -35.48 -8.54
N THR A 151 13.22 -35.53 -9.78
CA THR A 151 11.82 -35.35 -10.18
C THR A 151 10.98 -36.46 -9.54
N ARG A 152 9.95 -36.09 -8.77
CA ARG A 152 8.92 -37.01 -8.29
C ARG A 152 7.54 -36.41 -8.59
N ARG A 153 6.73 -37.21 -9.31
CA ARG A 153 5.30 -37.00 -9.58
C ARG A 153 4.51 -36.77 -8.28
N PRO A 154 3.38 -36.04 -8.32
CA PRO A 154 2.56 -35.81 -7.13
C PRO A 154 1.84 -37.11 -6.69
N PRO A 155 1.71 -37.40 -5.38
CA PRO A 155 0.84 -38.46 -4.88
C PRO A 155 -0.63 -37.99 -4.82
N PRO A 156 -1.60 -38.93 -4.75
CA PRO A 156 -3.02 -38.61 -4.84
C PRO A 156 -3.54 -37.91 -3.57
N ARG A 157 -4.57 -37.07 -3.75
CA ARG A 157 -5.31 -36.34 -2.70
C ARG A 157 -5.73 -37.32 -1.59
N ALA A 158 -5.10 -37.21 -0.42
CA ALA A 158 -5.60 -37.78 0.81
C ALA A 158 -6.64 -36.83 1.41
N HIS A 159 -7.87 -37.32 1.60
CA HIS A 159 -8.86 -36.66 2.43
C HIS A 159 -8.37 -36.62 3.87
N THR A 160 -7.82 -35.49 4.30
CA THR A 160 -7.62 -35.20 5.72
C THR A 160 -8.97 -34.86 6.32
N ARG A 161 -9.45 -35.76 7.19
CA ARG A 161 -10.58 -35.51 8.09
C ARG A 161 -10.30 -34.24 8.89
N ASN A 162 -11.19 -33.25 8.78
CA ASN A 162 -11.20 -32.07 9.64
C ASN A 162 -11.34 -32.51 11.10
N HIS A 163 -10.26 -32.41 11.88
CA HIS A 163 -10.37 -32.25 13.33
C HIS A 163 -10.74 -30.79 13.60
N THR A 164 -12.04 -30.51 13.68
CA THR A 164 -12.54 -29.24 14.22
C THR A 164 -12.23 -29.21 15.72
N ASN A 165 -11.26 -28.40 16.12
CA ASN A 165 -10.99 -28.10 17.52
C ASN A 165 -12.19 -27.32 18.10
N PRO A 166 -12.93 -27.86 19.09
CA PRO A 166 -14.18 -27.27 19.59
C PRO A 166 -14.01 -26.01 20.46
N TYR A 167 -12.80 -25.45 20.59
CA TYR A 167 -12.51 -24.31 21.48
C TYR A 167 -12.00 -23.04 20.77
N LYS A 168 -12.19 -22.90 19.46
CA LYS A 168 -11.75 -21.67 18.78
C LYS A 168 -12.69 -20.51 19.15
N THR A 169 -12.23 -19.64 20.04
CA THR A 169 -12.96 -18.45 20.50
C THR A 169 -13.29 -17.53 19.32
N MET A 170 -14.54 -17.06 19.24
CA MET A 170 -15.00 -16.15 18.20
C MET A 170 -14.21 -14.84 18.23
N LYS A 171 -13.60 -14.47 17.10
CA LYS A 171 -12.89 -13.20 16.94
C LYS A 171 -13.81 -12.09 16.48
N THR A 172 -13.68 -10.91 17.08
CA THR A 172 -14.50 -9.73 16.79
C THR A 172 -13.69 -8.60 16.21
N VAL A 173 -14.12 -8.10 15.05
CA VAL A 173 -13.64 -6.85 14.44
C VAL A 173 -14.68 -5.76 14.63
N ALA A 174 -14.31 -4.66 15.27
CA ALA A 174 -15.10 -3.45 15.40
C ALA A 174 -14.59 -2.37 14.44
N ILE A 175 -15.40 -1.99 13.46
CA ILE A 175 -15.14 -0.88 12.54
C ILE A 175 -15.88 0.36 13.07
N VAL A 176 -15.13 1.34 13.55
CA VAL A 176 -15.70 2.56 14.13
C VAL A 176 -16.13 3.51 13.02
N ALA A 177 -17.43 3.82 12.98
CA ALA A 177 -18.04 4.82 12.13
C ALA A 177 -18.70 5.93 12.97
N PHE A 178 -18.86 7.10 12.37
CA PHE A 178 -19.36 8.31 13.01
C PHE A 178 -19.90 9.27 11.95
N ASP A 179 -20.65 10.29 12.32
CA ASP A 179 -21.18 11.24 11.33
C ASP A 179 -20.07 11.88 10.49
N LYS A 180 -20.32 11.95 9.18
CA LYS A 180 -19.40 12.39 8.14
C LYS A 180 -18.15 11.50 8.00
N PHE A 181 -18.30 10.20 8.25
CA PHE A 181 -17.29 9.20 7.87
C PHE A 181 -17.12 9.14 6.35
N THR A 182 -15.92 8.78 5.88
CA THR A 182 -15.60 8.54 4.47
C THR A 182 -16.08 7.15 4.07
N ASP A 183 -17.00 7.07 3.12
CA ASP A 183 -17.72 5.85 2.74
C ASP A 183 -16.77 4.68 2.43
N ILE A 184 -15.83 4.89 1.52
CA ILE A 184 -14.92 3.84 1.04
C ILE A 184 -13.99 3.31 2.14
N ASP A 185 -13.56 4.16 3.08
CA ASP A 185 -12.65 3.75 4.16
C ASP A 185 -13.34 2.80 5.15
N VAL A 186 -14.69 2.84 5.24
CA VAL A 186 -15.49 1.88 6.03
C VAL A 186 -15.87 0.67 5.19
N PHE A 187 -16.45 0.87 3.99
CA PHE A 187 -17.02 -0.24 3.22
C PHE A 187 -15.97 -1.17 2.61
N LEU A 188 -14.80 -0.66 2.21
CA LEU A 188 -13.73 -1.51 1.69
C LEU A 188 -13.19 -2.43 2.80
N ALA A 189 -12.94 -1.88 3.99
CA ALA A 189 -12.53 -2.67 5.14
C ALA A 189 -13.62 -3.69 5.54
N TRP A 190 -14.89 -3.26 5.57
CA TRP A 190 -16.02 -4.13 5.87
C TRP A 190 -16.12 -5.33 4.92
N ASP A 191 -15.98 -5.10 3.60
CA ASP A 191 -16.01 -6.17 2.60
C ASP A 191 -14.83 -7.15 2.79
N LEU A 192 -13.62 -6.62 2.92
CA LEU A 192 -12.40 -7.44 3.13
C LEU A 192 -12.50 -8.29 4.39
N PHE A 193 -12.90 -7.71 5.53
CA PHE A 193 -13.06 -8.47 6.77
C PHE A 193 -14.19 -9.51 6.69
N ASN A 194 -15.26 -9.27 5.93
CA ASN A 194 -16.32 -10.26 5.78
C ASN A 194 -15.90 -11.43 4.88
N ARG A 195 -15.00 -11.23 3.92
CA ARG A 195 -14.44 -12.32 3.08
C ARG A 195 -13.66 -13.35 3.88
N VAL A 196 -13.07 -12.97 5.02
CA VAL A 196 -12.43 -13.90 5.98
C VAL A 196 -13.38 -15.05 6.36
N ARG A 197 -14.71 -14.79 6.42
CA ARG A 197 -15.73 -15.78 6.79
C ARG A 197 -15.86 -16.95 5.80
N LEU A 198 -15.26 -16.84 4.62
CA LEU A 198 -15.15 -17.93 3.66
C LEU A 198 -14.11 -18.98 4.08
N ARG A 199 -13.17 -18.61 4.95
CA ARG A 199 -12.12 -19.50 5.49
C ARG A 199 -12.20 -19.73 6.99
N GLU A 200 -12.63 -18.74 7.78
CA GLU A 200 -12.76 -18.83 9.23
C GLU A 200 -14.19 -18.52 9.68
N LYS A 201 -14.90 -19.49 10.24
CA LYS A 201 -16.29 -19.32 10.68
C LYS A 201 -16.41 -18.61 12.03
N ASN A 202 -15.40 -18.67 12.88
CA ASN A 202 -15.36 -18.00 14.19
C ASN A 202 -14.87 -16.56 14.06
N TRP A 203 -15.48 -15.79 13.16
CA TRP A 203 -15.10 -14.42 12.82
C TRP A 203 -16.36 -13.56 12.66
N THR A 204 -16.44 -12.46 13.40
CA THR A 204 -17.54 -11.51 13.33
C THR A 204 -17.02 -10.10 13.09
N VAL A 205 -17.74 -9.34 12.25
CA VAL A 205 -17.41 -7.96 11.89
C VAL A 205 -18.60 -7.10 12.26
N LYS A 206 -18.37 -6.01 12.99
CA LYS A 206 -19.41 -5.07 13.42
C LYS A 206 -19.00 -3.64 13.05
N ILE A 207 -19.86 -2.92 12.33
CA ILE A 207 -19.77 -1.45 12.23
C ILE A 207 -20.41 -0.88 13.48
N VAL A 208 -19.66 -0.10 14.23
CA VAL A 208 -20.07 0.43 15.53
C VAL A 208 -20.05 1.94 15.54
N GLY A 209 -20.96 2.54 16.30
CA GLY A 209 -21.13 3.99 16.37
C GLY A 209 -21.71 4.44 17.71
N THR A 210 -21.73 5.75 17.92
CA THR A 210 -22.25 6.33 19.16
C THR A 210 -23.77 6.36 19.21
N GLN A 211 -24.39 6.31 18.03
CA GLN A 211 -25.83 6.32 17.83
C GLN A 211 -26.23 5.09 17.01
N PRO A 212 -27.51 4.67 17.03
CA PRO A 212 -27.99 3.55 16.21
C PRO A 212 -27.79 3.75 14.70
N ARG A 213 -27.66 5.01 14.25
CA ARG A 213 -27.49 5.38 12.85
C ARG A 213 -26.52 6.56 12.73
N HIS A 214 -25.66 6.53 11.73
CA HIS A 214 -24.78 7.63 11.35
C HIS A 214 -24.88 7.93 9.86
N THR A 215 -24.62 9.17 9.47
CA THR A 215 -24.63 9.59 8.05
C THR A 215 -23.22 9.82 7.54
N SER A 216 -22.85 9.21 6.42
CA SER A 216 -21.54 9.39 5.78
C SER A 216 -21.35 10.78 5.17
N ILE A 217 -20.14 11.09 4.71
CA ILE A 217 -19.84 12.35 4.02
C ILE A 217 -20.59 12.48 2.69
N SER A 218 -20.92 11.37 2.04
CA SER A 218 -21.70 11.35 0.79
C SER A 218 -23.22 11.41 1.01
N GLY A 219 -23.68 11.36 2.28
CA GLY A 219 -25.09 11.38 2.65
C GLY A 219 -25.72 9.99 2.83
N LEU A 220 -24.92 8.92 2.86
CA LEU A 220 -25.43 7.58 3.13
C LEU A 220 -25.76 7.41 4.62
N ALA A 221 -27.02 7.15 4.92
CA ALA A 221 -27.45 6.75 6.25
C ALA A 221 -27.14 5.27 6.48
N LEU A 222 -26.39 4.96 7.54
CA LEU A 222 -25.93 3.60 7.87
C LEU A 222 -26.35 3.24 9.30
N ASP A 223 -27.06 2.12 9.44
CA ASP A 223 -27.40 1.54 10.74
C ASP A 223 -26.16 0.85 11.34
N MET A 224 -25.91 1.11 12.63
CA MET A 224 -24.82 0.49 13.37
C MET A 224 -25.23 -0.90 13.84
N HIS A 225 -24.30 -1.85 13.79
CA HIS A 225 -24.52 -3.20 14.29
C HIS A 225 -24.49 -3.26 15.82
N ASP A 226 -23.76 -2.33 16.44
CA ASP A 226 -23.60 -2.24 17.88
C ASP A 226 -23.10 -0.86 18.31
N SER A 227 -23.02 -0.66 19.62
CA SER A 227 -22.44 0.51 20.26
C SER A 227 -20.91 0.48 20.23
N ILE A 228 -20.25 1.65 20.32
CA ILE A 228 -18.78 1.74 20.31
C ILE A 228 -18.12 1.04 21.51
N GLU A 229 -18.86 0.76 22.58
CA GLU A 229 -18.39 0.06 23.78
C GLU A 229 -17.81 -1.33 23.47
N ILE A 230 -18.28 -1.99 22.40
CA ILE A 230 -17.73 -3.27 21.92
C ILE A 230 -16.22 -3.16 21.62
N CYS A 231 -15.73 -1.97 21.24
CA CYS A 231 -14.31 -1.76 20.95
C CYS A 231 -13.42 -2.14 22.13
N ASN A 232 -13.91 -2.06 23.38
CA ASN A 232 -13.11 -2.37 24.57
C ASN A 232 -12.88 -3.88 24.78
N THR A 233 -13.60 -4.73 24.05
CA THR A 233 -13.48 -6.19 24.14
C THR A 233 -13.21 -6.87 22.80
N ALA A 234 -13.15 -6.11 21.69
CA ALA A 234 -12.90 -6.63 20.35
C ALA A 234 -11.43 -7.07 20.17
N ASP A 235 -11.17 -8.08 19.33
CA ASP A 235 -9.81 -8.45 18.93
C ASP A 235 -9.16 -7.37 18.05
N VAL A 236 -9.97 -6.72 17.21
CA VAL A 236 -9.54 -5.68 16.27
C VAL A 236 -10.44 -4.46 16.41
N VAL A 237 -9.83 -3.28 16.56
CA VAL A 237 -10.51 -1.98 16.48
C VAL A 237 -9.95 -1.24 15.28
N PHE A 238 -10.83 -0.94 14.32
CA PHE A 238 -10.50 -0.27 13.07
C PHE A 238 -11.21 1.07 13.02
N PHE A 239 -10.48 2.16 13.19
CA PHE A 239 -11.03 3.50 13.08
C PHE A 239 -11.13 3.92 11.62
N GLY A 240 -12.36 4.16 11.17
CA GLY A 240 -12.60 4.80 9.88
C GLY A 240 -12.05 6.22 9.82
N SER A 241 -12.13 6.81 8.62
CA SER A 241 -11.79 8.20 8.38
C SER A 241 -13.05 9.04 8.20
N GLY A 242 -12.92 10.36 8.23
CA GLY A 242 -13.95 11.28 7.81
C GLY A 242 -13.72 12.68 8.34
N SER A 243 -14.45 13.65 7.82
CA SER A 243 -14.39 15.02 8.34
C SER A 243 -14.89 15.12 9.78
N GLY A 244 -15.72 14.16 10.24
CA GLY A 244 -16.19 14.07 11.62
C GLY A 244 -15.10 13.87 12.67
N THR A 245 -13.93 13.33 12.30
CA THR A 245 -12.80 13.13 13.22
C THR A 245 -12.40 14.41 13.95
N ARG A 246 -12.42 15.55 13.26
CA ARG A 246 -12.01 16.86 13.82
C ARG A 246 -12.87 17.34 14.98
N GLN A 247 -14.13 16.93 15.01
CA GLN A 247 -15.02 17.21 16.13
C GLN A 247 -14.75 16.23 17.27
N LEU A 248 -14.64 14.94 16.94
CA LEU A 248 -14.51 13.85 17.91
C LEU A 248 -13.20 13.89 18.72
N ILE A 249 -12.08 14.32 18.11
CA ILE A 249 -10.80 14.48 18.83
C ILE A 249 -10.83 15.58 19.90
N LYS A 250 -11.86 16.43 19.91
CA LYS A 250 -12.07 17.48 20.91
C LYS A 250 -13.17 17.11 21.91
N ASP A 251 -13.76 15.95 21.77
CA ASP A 251 -14.87 15.47 22.59
C ASP A 251 -14.34 14.46 23.62
N ASP A 252 -13.99 14.96 24.80
CA ASP A 252 -13.52 14.12 25.91
C ASP A 252 -14.53 13.04 26.31
N ALA A 253 -15.84 13.30 26.16
CA ALA A 253 -16.86 12.32 26.51
C ALA A 253 -16.88 11.17 25.50
N TYR A 254 -16.63 11.46 24.22
CA TYR A 254 -16.42 10.43 23.20
C TYR A 254 -15.14 9.63 23.47
N LEU A 255 -14.01 10.30 23.67
CA LEU A 255 -12.71 9.64 23.84
C LEU A 255 -12.69 8.72 25.08
N LYS A 256 -13.31 9.14 26.20
CA LYS A 256 -13.38 8.34 27.44
C LYS A 256 -14.19 7.05 27.33
N ARG A 257 -14.95 6.84 26.24
CA ARG A 257 -15.67 5.57 26.00
C ARG A 257 -14.74 4.46 25.53
N PHE A 258 -13.52 4.79 25.14
CA PHE A 258 -12.48 3.85 24.72
C PHE A 258 -11.53 3.53 25.88
N SER A 259 -11.37 2.25 26.18
CA SER A 259 -10.39 1.68 27.12
C SER A 259 -9.59 0.62 26.37
N LEU A 260 -8.92 1.06 25.30
CA LEU A 260 -8.21 0.17 24.39
C LEU A 260 -6.86 -0.26 24.94
N ASP A 261 -6.48 -1.50 24.69
CA ASP A 261 -5.21 -2.08 25.15
C ASP A 261 -4.43 -2.66 23.95
N PRO A 262 -3.38 -1.96 23.45
CA PRO A 262 -2.58 -2.46 22.33
C PRO A 262 -1.81 -3.74 22.67
N GLN A 263 -1.71 -4.17 23.93
CA GLN A 263 -1.12 -5.48 24.26
C GLN A 263 -2.09 -6.63 23.97
N LYS A 264 -3.41 -6.37 23.98
CA LYS A 264 -4.45 -7.39 23.81
C LYS A 264 -5.21 -7.27 22.48
N GLN A 265 -5.19 -6.08 21.88
CA GLN A 265 -6.02 -5.75 20.72
C GLN A 265 -5.15 -5.23 19.58
N ILE A 266 -5.57 -5.50 18.35
CA ILE A 266 -5.03 -4.83 17.17
C ILE A 266 -5.81 -3.52 16.96
N ILE A 267 -5.14 -2.37 17.05
CA ILE A 267 -5.77 -1.04 17.00
C ILE A 267 -5.26 -0.31 15.77
N THR A 268 -6.16 0.06 14.87
CA THR A 268 -5.77 0.58 13.55
C THR A 268 -6.61 1.75 13.10
N SER A 269 -6.11 2.51 12.13
CA SER A 269 -6.89 3.58 11.53
C SER A 269 -6.62 3.81 10.05
N MET A 270 -7.64 4.24 9.33
CA MET A 270 -7.52 4.81 7.99
C MET A 270 -7.46 6.34 8.04
N CYS A 271 -6.56 6.92 7.26
CA CYS A 271 -6.52 8.33 6.92
C CYS A 271 -6.69 9.22 8.17
N SER A 272 -7.74 10.03 8.26
CA SER A 272 -7.96 10.95 9.39
C SER A 272 -8.31 10.25 10.72
N GLY A 273 -8.64 8.96 10.69
CA GLY A 273 -8.80 8.16 11.90
C GLY A 273 -7.53 8.15 12.77
N ALA A 274 -6.34 8.37 12.18
CA ALA A 274 -5.09 8.50 12.93
C ALA A 274 -5.13 9.64 13.97
N LEU A 275 -5.94 10.68 13.75
CA LEU A 275 -6.15 11.74 14.74
C LEU A 275 -6.86 11.23 16.00
N LEU A 276 -7.77 10.25 15.87
CA LEU A 276 -8.43 9.63 17.02
C LEU A 276 -7.45 8.80 17.83
N LEU A 277 -6.58 8.04 17.17
CA LEU A 277 -5.53 7.26 17.85
C LEU A 277 -4.55 8.19 18.58
N ALA A 278 -4.17 9.32 17.97
CA ALA A 278 -3.35 10.33 18.62
C ALA A 278 -4.05 10.95 19.84
N ALA A 279 -5.32 11.34 19.71
CA ALA A 279 -6.10 11.90 20.81
C ALA A 279 -6.32 10.92 21.97
N LEU A 280 -6.34 9.61 21.69
CA LEU A 280 -6.41 8.54 22.69
C LEU A 280 -5.03 8.19 23.32
N GLY A 281 -3.94 8.85 22.90
CA GLY A 281 -2.58 8.56 23.35
C GLY A 281 -1.99 7.24 22.81
N ILE A 282 -2.67 6.57 21.88
CA ILE A 282 -2.24 5.28 21.32
C ILE A 282 -1.00 5.42 20.44
N LEU A 283 -0.75 6.62 19.90
CA LEU A 283 0.40 6.91 19.04
C LEU A 283 1.57 7.57 19.78
N ASP A 284 1.51 7.72 21.10
CA ASP A 284 2.55 8.41 21.86
C ASP A 284 3.91 7.74 21.68
N GLY A 285 4.89 8.50 21.20
CA GLY A 285 6.24 8.01 20.91
C GLY A 285 6.37 7.14 19.65
N LEU A 286 5.31 6.98 18.86
CA LEU A 286 5.30 6.20 17.62
C LEU A 286 5.32 7.10 16.39
N THR A 287 5.83 6.56 15.28
CA THR A 287 5.62 7.16 13.95
C THR A 287 4.27 6.71 13.38
N ALA A 288 3.67 7.51 12.51
CA ALA A 288 2.40 7.18 11.88
C ALA A 288 2.31 7.71 10.45
N THR A 289 1.30 7.27 9.70
CA THR A 289 0.91 7.87 8.42
C THR A 289 -0.55 8.30 8.46
N THR A 290 -0.92 9.25 7.60
CA THR A 290 -2.30 9.73 7.46
C THR A 290 -2.51 10.33 6.06
N TYR A 291 -3.74 10.69 5.73
CA TYR A 291 -4.03 11.34 4.46
C TYR A 291 -3.31 12.70 4.36
N PRO A 292 -2.77 13.10 3.19
CA PRO A 292 -1.88 14.27 3.07
C PRO A 292 -2.43 15.58 3.66
N THR A 293 -3.74 15.82 3.57
CA THR A 293 -4.35 17.04 4.12
C THR A 293 -4.48 17.05 5.64
N VAL A 294 -4.28 15.90 6.30
CA VAL A 294 -4.42 15.72 7.76
C VAL A 294 -3.05 15.76 8.46
N VAL A 295 -1.96 15.63 7.71
CA VAL A 295 -0.59 15.62 8.23
C VAL A 295 -0.29 16.78 9.20
N PRO A 296 -0.69 18.05 8.94
CA PRO A 296 -0.42 19.14 9.88
C PRO A 296 -1.12 18.95 11.23
N GLU A 297 -2.35 18.45 11.22
CA GLU A 297 -3.13 18.21 12.45
C GLU A 297 -2.52 17.06 13.26
N LEU A 298 -2.08 15.99 12.59
CA LEU A 298 -1.43 14.85 13.28
C LEU A 298 -0.06 15.24 13.86
N LYS A 299 0.72 16.07 13.16
CA LYS A 299 1.98 16.62 13.69
C LYS A 299 1.77 17.53 14.89
N ALA A 300 0.63 18.20 15.00
CA ALA A 300 0.32 19.02 16.17
C ALA A 300 0.15 18.21 17.46
N TYR A 301 -0.10 16.90 17.35
CA TYR A 301 -0.06 15.94 18.47
C TYR A 301 1.38 15.46 18.80
N GLY A 302 2.41 15.99 18.14
CA GLY A 302 3.80 15.56 18.34
C GLY A 302 4.16 14.25 17.63
N ILE A 303 3.28 13.75 16.75
CA ILE A 303 3.51 12.51 16.00
C ILE A 303 4.42 12.77 14.81
N ASP A 304 5.46 11.94 14.66
CA ASP A 304 6.30 11.95 13.46
C ASP A 304 5.57 11.23 12.32
N VAL A 305 5.24 11.98 11.27
CA VAL A 305 4.43 11.51 10.16
C VAL A 305 5.29 11.11 8.98
N VAL A 306 5.24 9.83 8.61
CA VAL A 306 6.05 9.21 7.56
C VAL A 306 5.23 9.06 6.27
N GLU A 307 5.83 9.38 5.12
CA GLU A 307 5.19 9.27 3.81
C GLU A 307 5.20 7.82 3.28
N GLN A 308 4.47 6.94 3.97
CA GLN A 308 4.25 5.54 3.61
C GLN A 308 2.76 5.20 3.61
N PRO A 309 2.30 4.23 2.80
CA PRO A 309 0.89 3.86 2.73
C PRO A 309 0.40 3.16 4.01
N LEU A 310 1.30 2.47 4.73
CA LEU A 310 1.01 1.71 5.95
C LEU A 310 2.21 1.82 6.88
N VAL A 311 1.98 2.15 8.15
CA VAL A 311 2.99 2.21 9.21
C VAL A 311 2.49 1.35 10.37
N ILE A 312 3.34 0.42 10.85
CA ILE A 312 2.99 -0.59 11.85
C ILE A 312 3.98 -0.54 13.01
N HIS A 313 3.45 -0.59 14.23
CA HIS A 313 4.19 -0.71 15.49
C HIS A 313 3.51 -1.74 16.40
N GLY A 314 4.05 -2.96 16.47
CA GLY A 314 3.48 -4.04 17.28
C GLY A 314 2.06 -4.41 16.86
N ASN A 315 1.06 -4.00 17.64
CA ASN A 315 -0.37 -4.21 17.36
C ASN A 315 -1.10 -2.91 16.93
N VAL A 316 -0.37 -1.81 16.79
CA VAL A 316 -0.91 -0.52 16.35
C VAL A 316 -0.50 -0.29 14.89
N ALA A 317 -1.44 0.14 14.04
CA ALA A 317 -1.10 0.50 12.66
C ALA A 317 -1.94 1.66 12.11
N THR A 318 -1.33 2.48 11.27
CA THR A 318 -2.01 3.58 10.57
C THR A 318 -1.81 3.43 9.07
N ALA A 319 -2.84 3.72 8.27
CA ALA A 319 -2.78 3.60 6.82
C ALA A 319 -3.32 4.87 6.14
N ALA A 320 -2.75 5.21 4.97
CA ALA A 320 -3.05 6.44 4.24
C ALA A 320 -3.34 6.18 2.76
N GLY A 321 -4.48 6.70 2.31
CA GLY A 321 -5.03 6.45 0.98
C GLY A 321 -5.97 5.26 0.99
N CYS A 322 -7.17 5.43 0.42
CA CYS A 322 -8.29 4.48 0.59
C CYS A 322 -7.93 3.03 0.24
N LEU A 323 -7.12 2.80 -0.80
CA LEU A 323 -6.70 1.45 -1.21
C LEU A 323 -5.67 0.81 -0.27
N ALA A 324 -4.99 1.58 0.58
CA ALA A 324 -4.12 1.03 1.62
C ALA A 324 -4.90 0.21 2.67
N ALA A 325 -6.23 0.29 2.68
CA ALA A 325 -7.07 -0.61 3.47
C ALA A 325 -6.85 -2.09 3.10
N ILE A 326 -6.49 -2.39 1.84
CA ILE A 326 -6.18 -3.77 1.42
C ILE A 326 -4.94 -4.27 2.16
N ASP A 327 -3.86 -3.48 2.17
CA ASP A 327 -2.62 -3.83 2.86
C ASP A 327 -2.81 -3.88 4.39
N LEU A 328 -3.57 -2.94 4.95
CA LEU A 328 -3.87 -2.89 6.38
C LEU A 328 -4.68 -4.12 6.82
N VAL A 329 -5.76 -4.48 6.11
CA VAL A 329 -6.55 -5.67 6.43
C VAL A 329 -5.75 -6.95 6.22
N ALA A 330 -4.94 -7.02 5.16
CA ALA A 330 -4.06 -8.16 4.91
C ALA A 330 -3.09 -8.39 6.09
N TRP A 331 -2.48 -7.33 6.61
CA TRP A 331 -1.62 -7.41 7.80
C TRP A 331 -2.38 -7.90 9.03
N ILE A 332 -3.58 -7.39 9.29
CA ILE A 332 -4.43 -7.80 10.43
C ILE A 332 -4.78 -9.29 10.32
N VAL A 333 -5.25 -9.72 9.15
CA VAL A 333 -5.67 -11.11 8.91
C VAL A 333 -4.48 -12.05 8.99
N GLU A 334 -3.34 -11.70 8.40
CA GLU A 334 -2.13 -12.50 8.47
C GLU A 334 -1.68 -12.70 9.93
N LYS A 335 -1.70 -11.64 10.73
CA LYS A 335 -1.33 -11.68 12.14
C LYS A 335 -2.24 -12.56 12.99
N LEU A 336 -3.54 -12.59 12.69
CA LEU A 336 -4.53 -13.32 13.50
C LEU A 336 -4.79 -14.76 13.03
N LEU A 337 -4.74 -14.98 11.71
CA LEU A 337 -5.23 -16.21 11.07
C LEU A 337 -4.18 -16.86 10.15
N GLY A 338 -3.04 -16.21 9.95
CA GLY A 338 -1.95 -16.70 9.11
C GLY A 338 -2.02 -16.22 7.68
N LYS A 339 -0.88 -16.34 7.00
CA LYS A 339 -0.64 -15.78 5.68
C LYS A 339 -1.56 -16.32 4.58
N GLU A 340 -1.88 -17.62 4.62
CA GLU A 340 -2.74 -18.27 3.62
C GLU A 340 -4.13 -17.62 3.54
N ILE A 341 -4.78 -17.39 4.69
CA ILE A 341 -6.10 -16.76 4.73
C ILE A 341 -6.02 -15.29 4.30
N SER A 342 -4.92 -14.60 4.64
CA SER A 342 -4.68 -13.23 4.19
C SER A 342 -4.54 -13.15 2.67
N ASP A 343 -3.70 -14.01 2.08
CA ASP A 343 -3.48 -14.08 0.63
C ASP A 343 -4.80 -14.36 -0.11
N ASP A 344 -5.62 -15.30 0.39
CA ASP A 344 -6.93 -15.62 -0.16
C ASP A 344 -7.88 -14.40 -0.16
N VAL A 345 -7.98 -13.69 0.97
CA VAL A 345 -8.83 -12.49 1.08
C VAL A 345 -8.40 -11.44 0.07
N VAL A 346 -7.10 -11.16 -0.02
CA VAL A 346 -6.54 -10.18 -0.96
C VAL A 346 -6.77 -10.62 -2.40
N ALA A 347 -6.51 -11.89 -2.74
CA ALA A 347 -6.70 -12.42 -4.08
C ALA A 347 -8.16 -12.28 -4.53
N SER A 348 -9.13 -12.48 -3.64
CA SER A 348 -10.55 -12.42 -3.97
C SER A 348 -11.10 -11.04 -4.39
N VAL A 349 -10.31 -9.98 -4.22
CA VAL A 349 -10.67 -8.59 -4.59
C VAL A 349 -9.76 -8.00 -5.66
N GLN A 350 -8.74 -8.73 -6.11
CA GLN A 350 -7.85 -8.24 -7.16
C GLN A 350 -8.60 -8.05 -8.49
N PRO A 351 -8.16 -7.14 -9.35
CA PRO A 351 -8.68 -7.07 -10.72
C PRO A 351 -8.45 -8.38 -11.48
N VAL A 352 -9.38 -8.71 -12.38
CA VAL A 352 -9.21 -9.85 -13.31
C VAL A 352 -7.89 -9.71 -14.07
N GLY A 353 -7.11 -10.79 -14.12
CA GLY A 353 -5.78 -10.80 -14.76
C GLY A 353 -4.64 -10.18 -13.91
N LYS A 354 -4.94 -9.73 -12.69
CA LYS A 354 -3.95 -9.18 -11.73
C LYS A 354 -3.82 -10.01 -10.45
N GLY A 355 -4.21 -11.29 -10.50
CA GLY A 355 -4.15 -12.22 -9.36
C GLY A 355 -5.49 -12.44 -8.65
N LEU A 356 -6.62 -12.21 -9.34
CA LEU A 356 -7.94 -12.57 -8.83
C LEU A 356 -8.06 -14.09 -8.67
N GLU A 357 -8.45 -14.54 -7.48
CA GLU A 357 -8.76 -15.95 -7.20
C GLU A 357 -10.14 -16.12 -6.57
N CYS A 358 -10.82 -17.20 -6.98
CA CYS A 358 -12.10 -17.60 -6.41
C CYS A 358 -11.85 -18.34 -5.10
N ILE A 359 -12.35 -17.79 -3.99
CA ILE A 359 -12.15 -18.36 -2.64
C ILE A 359 -13.42 -18.97 -2.04
N TYR A 360 -14.50 -19.12 -2.81
CA TYR A 360 -15.75 -19.76 -2.38
C TYR A 360 -15.86 -21.21 -2.86
#